data_AF-A0A7G3G4S0-F1
#
_entry.id   AF-A0A7G3G4S0-F1
#
_cell.length_a   1.000
_cell.length_b   1.000
_cell.length_c   1.000
_cell.angle_alpha   90.00
_cell.angle_beta   90.00
_cell.angle_gamma   90.00
#
_symmetry.space_group_name_H-M   'P 1'
#
loop_
_entity.id
_entity.type
_entity.pdbx_description
1 polymer ?
#
loop_
_entity_poly.entity_id
_entity_poly.type
_entity_poly.pdbx_seq_one_letter_code
_entity_poly.pdbx_strand_id
1 'polypeptide(L)'
;MKKIIFPLIFSIYAICAQAETTNVFCAAADGDYWYWAKDKNENLVQVSGTWERAFPSSGAYFYYFSISEESFNNIRKLCRQGEHTQPADNKHSKWYIFQITKPDQSHYFAPGRYTDLFDLNSSFQLRV
;
A
#
# COMPACT_ATOMS: atom_id res chain seq x y z
N MET A 1 -55.50 19.76 22.72
CA MET A 1 -54.79 18.77 21.89
C MET A 1 -53.28 18.95 22.09
N LYS A 2 -52.62 18.08 22.87
CA LYS A 2 -51.17 18.16 23.15
C LYS A 2 -50.39 17.57 21.98
N LYS A 3 -49.63 18.38 21.25
CA LYS A 3 -48.70 17.92 20.21
C LYS A 3 -47.41 17.44 20.89
N ILE A 4 -47.17 16.13 20.88
CA ILE A 4 -45.92 15.53 21.35
C ILE A 4 -44.94 15.62 20.18
N ILE A 5 -43.90 16.44 20.32
CA ILE A 5 -42.80 16.53 19.36
C ILE A 5 -41.74 15.50 19.80
N PHE A 6 -41.57 14.44 19.02
CA PHE A 6 -40.55 13.41 19.25
C PHE A 6 -39.24 13.88 18.59
N PRO A 7 -38.15 14.13 19.34
CA PRO A 7 -36.89 14.54 18.73
C PRO A 7 -36.23 13.33 18.05
N LEU A 8 -36.04 13.44 16.74
CA LEU A 8 -35.31 12.48 15.92
C LEU A 8 -33.81 12.61 16.22
N ILE A 9 -33.27 11.71 17.05
CA ILE A 9 -31.83 11.66 17.36
C ILE A 9 -31.10 11.06 16.15
N PHE A 10 -30.53 11.93 15.31
CA PHE A 10 -29.59 11.55 14.26
C PHE A 10 -28.23 11.20 14.91
N SER A 11 -27.99 9.90 15.17
CA SER A 11 -26.65 9.43 15.57
C SER A 11 -25.74 9.43 14.35
N ILE A 12 -24.87 10.43 14.24
CA ILE A 12 -23.81 10.50 13.25
C ILE A 12 -22.72 9.52 13.70
N TYR A 13 -22.70 8.31 13.15
CA TYR A 13 -21.57 7.41 13.30
C TYR A 13 -20.43 7.93 12.42
N ALA A 14 -19.42 8.53 13.05
CA ALA A 14 -18.18 8.88 12.37
C ALA A 14 -17.43 7.59 12.00
N ILE A 15 -17.29 7.32 10.70
CA ILE A 15 -16.44 6.24 10.21
C ILE A 15 -15.00 6.75 10.28
N CYS A 16 -14.25 6.37 11.31
CA CYS A 16 -12.80 6.58 11.34
C CYS A 16 -12.14 5.59 10.38
N ALA A 17 -11.69 6.06 9.22
CA ALA A 17 -10.78 5.28 8.39
C ALA A 17 -9.45 5.12 9.15
N GLN A 18 -9.11 3.90 9.57
CA GLN A 18 -7.81 3.61 10.16
C GLN A 18 -6.81 3.39 9.02
N ALA A 19 -5.69 4.13 9.06
CA ALA A 19 -4.57 3.87 8.16
C ALA A 19 -3.96 2.51 8.52
N GLU A 20 -3.73 1.68 7.51
CA GLU A 20 -3.04 0.40 7.65
C GLU A 20 -1.54 0.64 7.86
N THR A 21 -0.81 -0.39 8.29
CA THR A 21 0.66 -0.34 8.40
C THR A 21 1.27 -1.54 7.70
N THR A 22 2.45 -1.36 7.12
CA THR A 22 3.24 -2.44 6.53
C THR A 22 4.72 -2.27 6.87
N ASN A 23 5.48 -3.36 6.88
CA ASN A 23 6.93 -3.29 7.08
C ASN A 23 7.62 -2.90 5.77
N VAL A 24 8.88 -2.49 5.87
CA VAL A 24 9.66 -2.01 4.73
C VAL A 24 10.83 -2.95 4.45
N PHE A 25 10.96 -3.36 3.19
CA PHE A 25 12.16 -3.99 2.64
C PHE A 25 13.06 -2.99 1.93
N CYS A 26 14.36 -3.28 2.00
CA CYS A 26 15.35 -2.85 1.03
C CYS A 26 15.70 -4.06 0.18
N ALA A 27 15.44 -3.99 -1.11
CA ALA A 27 15.60 -5.10 -2.05
C ALA A 27 16.49 -4.73 -3.23
N ALA A 28 17.22 -5.70 -3.76
CA ALA A 28 17.89 -5.58 -5.04
C ALA A 28 16.88 -5.31 -6.17
N ALA A 29 17.31 -4.67 -7.25
CA ALA A 29 16.43 -4.36 -8.38
C ALA A 29 15.83 -5.62 -9.05
N ASP A 30 16.58 -6.72 -9.07
CA ASP A 30 16.13 -8.03 -9.56
C ASP A 30 15.32 -8.84 -8.52
N GLY A 31 15.42 -8.47 -7.24
CA GLY A 31 14.81 -9.17 -6.11
C GLY A 31 15.63 -10.37 -5.61
N ASP A 32 16.88 -10.54 -6.05
CA ASP A 32 17.74 -11.68 -5.67
C ASP A 32 18.08 -11.68 -4.18
N TYR A 33 18.13 -10.49 -3.58
CA TYR A 33 18.23 -10.33 -2.13
C TYR A 33 17.34 -9.21 -1.62
N TRP A 34 16.99 -9.32 -0.34
CA TRP A 34 16.30 -8.29 0.40
C TRP A 34 16.60 -8.40 1.89
N TYR A 35 16.37 -7.31 2.62
CA TYR A 35 16.42 -7.29 4.06
C TYR A 35 15.42 -6.28 4.62
N TRP A 36 15.04 -6.45 5.90
CA TRP A 36 14.17 -5.50 6.59
C TRP A 36 14.87 -4.16 6.80
N ALA A 37 14.23 -3.07 6.41
CA ALA A 37 14.68 -1.74 6.80
C ALA A 37 14.56 -1.60 8.33
N LYS A 38 15.61 -1.08 8.94
CA LYS A 38 15.69 -0.89 10.39
C LYS A 38 16.03 0.54 10.75
N ASP A 39 15.55 0.98 11.91
CA ASP A 39 15.92 2.27 12.49
C ASP A 39 17.30 2.18 13.18
N LYS A 40 17.76 3.31 13.73
CA LYS A 40 19.04 3.41 14.46
C LYS A 40 19.13 2.53 15.72
N ASN A 41 18.00 2.00 16.18
CA ASN A 41 17.90 1.13 17.35
C ASN A 41 17.69 -0.34 16.95
N GLU A 42 17.90 -0.69 15.68
CA GLU A 42 17.71 -2.03 15.11
C GLU A 42 16.25 -2.52 15.07
N ASN A 43 15.27 -1.64 15.25
CA ASN A 43 13.85 -2.01 15.15
C ASN A 43 13.40 -2.01 13.69
N LEU A 44 12.48 -2.91 13.35
CA LEU A 44 11.84 -2.91 12.03
C LEU A 44 11.06 -1.61 11.81
N VAL A 45 11.22 -1.03 10.63
CA VAL A 45 10.49 0.18 10.25
C VAL A 45 9.17 -0.20 9.60
N GLN A 46 8.11 0.42 10.10
CA GLN A 46 6.76 0.34 9.55
C GLN A 46 6.33 1.70 9.03
N VAL A 47 5.52 1.70 7.97
CA VAL A 47 4.94 2.90 7.38
C VAL A 47 3.42 2.76 7.32
N SER A 48 2.71 3.86 7.59
CA SER A 48 1.26 3.92 7.50
C SER A 48 0.79 4.30 6.10
N GLY A 49 -0.31 3.70 5.64
CA GLY A 49 -0.85 3.88 4.30
C GLY A 49 -2.06 2.99 4.04
N THR A 50 -2.27 2.63 2.78
CA THR A 50 -3.41 1.80 2.34
C THR A 50 -2.98 0.79 1.28
N TRP A 51 -3.44 -0.46 1.39
CA TRP A 51 -3.29 -1.46 0.35
C TRP A 51 -4.31 -1.29 -0.77
N GLU A 52 -3.83 -1.28 -2.02
CA GLU A 52 -4.67 -1.15 -3.21
C GLU A 52 -4.20 -2.09 -4.32
N ARG A 53 -4.96 -2.12 -5.42
CA ARG A 53 -4.65 -2.93 -6.62
C ARG A 53 -4.58 -2.07 -7.86
N ALA A 54 -3.56 -2.28 -8.67
CA ALA A 54 -3.46 -1.70 -9.99
C ALA A 54 -3.75 -2.79 -11.03
N PHE A 55 -4.39 -2.40 -12.12
CA PHE A 55 -4.76 -3.30 -13.22
C PHE A 55 -3.99 -2.90 -14.47
N PRO A 56 -2.75 -3.40 -14.68
CA PRO A 56 -1.93 -3.00 -15.82
C PRO A 56 -2.49 -3.50 -17.17
N SER A 57 -3.29 -4.56 -17.15
CA SER A 57 -3.95 -5.13 -18.32
C SER A 57 -5.20 -5.91 -17.92
N SER A 58 -6.03 -6.26 -18.89
CA SER A 58 -7.25 -7.05 -18.64
C SER A 58 -6.90 -8.40 -18.03
N GLY A 59 -7.45 -8.70 -16.86
CA GLY A 59 -7.26 -9.96 -16.17
C GLY A 59 -5.96 -10.11 -15.39
N ALA A 60 -5.13 -9.06 -15.31
CA ALA A 60 -3.97 -9.01 -14.44
C ALA A 60 -4.08 -7.85 -13.45
N TYR A 61 -3.57 -8.05 -12.25
CA TYR A 61 -3.43 -7.01 -11.24
C TYR A 61 -2.21 -7.24 -10.37
N PHE A 62 -1.70 -6.18 -9.73
CA PHE A 62 -0.71 -6.30 -8.67
C PHE A 62 -1.14 -5.46 -7.47
N TYR A 63 -0.70 -5.87 -6.28
CA TYR A 63 -0.90 -5.10 -5.06
C TYR A 63 0.19 -4.05 -4.88
N TYR A 64 -0.20 -2.88 -4.39
CA TYR A 64 0.70 -1.80 -4.00
C TYR A 64 0.24 -1.16 -2.69
N PHE A 65 1.17 -0.51 -2.00
CA PHE A 65 0.86 0.23 -0.77
C PHE A 65 1.00 1.73 -1.03
N SER A 66 -0.07 2.49 -0.81
CA SER A 66 -0.13 3.93 -1.05
C SER A 66 0.33 4.70 0.18
N ILE A 67 1.34 5.57 0.03
CA ILE A 67 1.90 6.41 1.11
C ILE A 67 2.17 7.84 0.62
N SER A 68 2.37 8.77 1.55
CA SER A 68 2.79 10.13 1.20
C SER A 68 4.25 10.19 0.74
N GLU A 69 4.57 11.20 -0.08
CA GLU A 69 5.94 11.47 -0.51
C GLU A 69 6.89 11.74 0.66
N GLU A 70 6.42 12.40 1.72
CA GLU A 70 7.19 12.61 2.93
C GLU A 70 7.58 11.29 3.61
N SER A 71 6.60 10.39 3.82
CA SER A 71 6.84 9.07 4.41
C SER A 71 7.85 8.28 3.58
N PHE A 72 7.70 8.27 2.26
CA PHE A 72 8.64 7.59 1.37
C PHE A 72 10.05 8.17 1.44
N ASN A 73 10.17 9.51 1.45
CA ASN A 73 11.45 10.19 1.58
C ASN A 73 12.16 9.87 2.89
N ASN A 74 11.43 9.55 3.95
CA ASN A 74 11.99 9.14 5.23
C ASN A 74 12.50 7.71 5.20
N ILE A 75 11.69 6.77 4.70
CA ILE A 75 12.06 5.34 4.70
C ILE A 75 13.07 4.98 3.61
N ARG A 76 13.10 5.67 2.47
CA ARG A 76 14.04 5.36 1.37
C ARG A 76 15.50 5.55 1.73
N LYS A 77 15.77 6.42 2.71
CA LYS A 77 17.12 6.71 3.21
C LYS A 77 17.73 5.54 3.99
N LEU A 78 16.91 4.54 4.35
CA LEU A 78 17.34 3.35 5.09
C LEU A 78 17.94 2.27 4.18
N CYS A 79 17.72 2.37 2.87
CA CYS A 79 18.24 1.42 1.88
C CYS A 79 19.57 1.89 1.31
N ARG A 80 20.42 0.95 0.91
CA ARG A 80 21.72 1.27 0.30
C ARG A 80 21.51 1.81 -1.12
N GLN A 81 22.52 2.50 -1.63
CA GLN A 81 22.50 2.97 -3.01
C GLN A 81 22.35 1.78 -3.98
N GLY A 82 21.40 1.89 -4.91
CA GLY A 82 21.10 0.84 -5.89
C GLY A 82 19.98 -0.11 -5.47
N GLU A 83 19.52 -0.05 -4.24
CA GLU A 83 18.39 -0.85 -3.74
C GLU A 83 17.06 -0.10 -3.87
N HIS A 84 15.96 -0.85 -3.77
CA HIS A 84 14.60 -0.35 -3.84
C HIS A 84 13.89 -0.56 -2.52
N THR A 85 13.20 0.50 -2.08
CA THR A 85 12.38 0.49 -0.87
C THR A 85 11.00 -0.04 -1.20
N GLN A 86 10.61 -1.16 -0.61
CA GLN A 86 9.37 -1.88 -0.97
C GLN A 86 8.52 -2.24 0.26
N PRO A 87 7.19 -2.24 0.16
CA PRO A 87 6.33 -2.70 1.24
C PRO A 87 6.32 -4.23 1.32
N ALA A 88 6.22 -4.76 2.55
CA ALA A 88 6.08 -6.18 2.78
C ALA A 88 5.40 -6.47 4.12
N ASP A 89 4.44 -7.39 4.10
CA ASP A 89 3.77 -7.83 5.34
C ASP A 89 4.62 -8.85 6.12
N ASN A 90 5.38 -9.70 5.41
CA ASN A 90 6.25 -10.71 6.00
C ASN A 90 7.34 -11.18 5.01
N LYS A 91 8.27 -12.02 5.49
CA LYS A 91 9.42 -12.53 4.70
C LYS A 91 9.07 -13.40 3.48
N HIS A 92 7.84 -13.85 3.36
CA HIS A 92 7.35 -14.73 2.31
C HIS A 92 6.25 -14.07 1.47
N SER A 93 6.01 -12.76 1.66
CA SER A 93 5.04 -12.05 0.86
C SER A 93 5.45 -12.06 -0.62
N LYS A 94 4.46 -11.88 -1.50
CA LYS A 94 4.75 -11.53 -2.89
C LYS A 94 5.48 -10.18 -2.92
N TRP A 95 6.08 -9.89 -4.07
CA TRP A 95 6.68 -8.59 -4.31
C TRP A 95 5.59 -7.53 -4.55
N TYR A 96 5.72 -6.40 -3.86
CA TYR A 96 4.81 -5.25 -3.93
C TYR A 96 5.62 -3.97 -4.10
N ILE A 97 5.00 -2.91 -4.58
CA ILE A 97 5.62 -1.59 -4.74
C ILE A 97 4.84 -0.53 -3.98
N PHE A 98 5.48 0.60 -3.69
CA PHE A 98 4.78 1.77 -3.16
C PHE A 98 4.15 2.59 -4.30
N GLN A 99 2.94 3.09 -4.09
CA GLN A 99 2.42 4.26 -4.78
C GLN A 99 2.66 5.48 -3.92
N ILE A 100 3.27 6.52 -4.49
CA ILE A 100 3.65 7.73 -3.79
C ILE A 100 2.68 8.84 -4.15
N THR A 101 1.99 9.36 -3.14
CA THR A 101 1.09 10.51 -3.26
C THR A 101 1.85 11.79 -2.94
N LYS A 102 1.93 12.68 -3.93
CA LYS A 102 2.56 14.00 -3.79
C LYS A 102 1.62 15.00 -3.11
N PRO A 103 2.13 16.15 -2.62
CA PRO A 103 1.30 17.20 -2.03
C PRO A 103 0.21 17.74 -2.96
N ASP A 104 0.45 17.71 -4.28
CA ASP A 104 -0.51 18.13 -5.31
C ASP A 104 -1.55 17.06 -5.68
N GLN A 105 -1.61 15.95 -4.91
CA GLN A 105 -2.46 14.78 -5.16
C GLN A 105 -2.12 13.99 -6.43
N SER A 106 -1.06 14.32 -7.15
CA SER A 106 -0.56 13.43 -8.20
C SER A 106 0.14 12.21 -7.59
N HIS A 107 0.16 11.11 -8.34
CA HIS A 107 0.74 9.85 -7.88
C HIS A 107 1.75 9.29 -8.86
N TYR A 108 2.72 8.54 -8.35
CA TYR A 108 3.63 7.71 -9.15
C TYR A 108 4.00 6.43 -8.40
N PHE A 109 4.37 5.39 -9.13
CA PHE A 109 4.91 4.17 -8.52
C PHE A 109 6.41 4.32 -8.26
N ALA A 110 6.83 3.97 -7.04
CA ALA A 110 8.24 3.85 -6.71
C ALA A 110 8.89 2.69 -7.49
N PRO A 111 10.20 2.78 -7.81
CA PRO A 111 10.90 1.67 -8.46
C PRO A 111 10.93 0.44 -7.54
N GLY A 112 10.94 -0.74 -8.14
CA GLY A 112 10.91 -2.00 -7.42
C GLY A 112 10.30 -3.12 -8.25
N ARG A 113 10.32 -4.32 -7.68
CA ARG A 113 9.67 -5.50 -8.24
C ARG A 113 8.24 -5.63 -7.73
N TYR A 114 7.32 -6.04 -8.59
CA TYR A 114 5.97 -6.46 -8.17
C TYR A 114 5.62 -7.81 -8.78
N THR A 115 4.62 -8.47 -8.21
CA THR A 115 4.09 -9.75 -8.73
C THR A 115 2.76 -9.51 -9.41
N ASP A 116 2.69 -9.81 -10.71
CA ASP A 116 1.42 -9.89 -11.41
C ASP A 116 0.61 -11.11 -10.93
N LEU A 117 -0.66 -10.86 -10.66
CA LEU A 117 -1.66 -11.84 -10.25
C LEU A 117 -2.78 -11.84 -11.29
N PHE A 118 -3.39 -12.99 -11.52
CA PHE A 118 -4.48 -13.11 -12.50
C PHE A 118 -5.84 -13.04 -11.82
N ASP A 119 -6.75 -12.24 -12.36
CA ASP A 119 -8.16 -12.25 -11.96
C ASP A 119 -8.90 -13.37 -12.69
N LEU A 120 -9.20 -14.45 -11.98
CA LEU A 120 -9.90 -15.61 -12.54
C LEU A 120 -11.27 -15.24 -13.12
N ASN A 121 -11.95 -14.20 -12.62
CA ASN A 121 -13.26 -13.80 -13.12
C ASN A 121 -13.20 -13.23 -14.55
N SER A 122 -12.09 -12.57 -14.90
CA SER A 122 -11.86 -12.09 -16.28
C SER A 122 -11.74 -13.24 -17.29
N SER A 123 -11.26 -14.40 -16.83
CA SER A 123 -11.01 -15.58 -17.68
C SER A 123 -12.30 -16.33 -18.05
N PHE A 124 -13.35 -16.21 -17.22
CA PHE A 124 -14.65 -16.83 -17.49
C PHE A 124 -15.49 -16.02 -18.48
N GLN A 125 -15.30 -14.70 -18.57
CA GLN A 125 -16.05 -13.85 -19.51
C GLN A 125 -15.59 -14.00 -20.97
N LEU A 126 -14.44 -14.59 -21.24
CA LEU A 126 -13.93 -14.85 -22.60
C LEU A 126 -14.42 -16.19 -23.18
N ARG A 127 -15.28 -16.93 -22.45
CA ARG A 127 -15.89 -18.18 -22.90
C ARG A 127 -17.39 -18.00 -23.12
N VAL A 128 -17.77 -17.14 -24.06
CA VAL A 128 -19.15 -17.02 -24.57
C VAL A 128 -19.11 -16.94 -26.09
#